data_AF-A0A6G1Q624-F1
#
_entry.id   AF-A0A6G1Q624-F1
#
_cell.length_a   1.000
_cell.length_b   1.000
_cell.length_c   1.000
_cell.angle_alpha   90.00
_cell.angle_beta   90.00
_cell.angle_gamma   90.00
#
_symmetry.space_group_name_H-M   'P 1'
#
loop_
_entity.id
_entity.type
_entity.pdbx_description
1 polymer ?
#
loop_
_entity_poly.entity_id
_entity_poly.type
_entity_poly.pdbx_seq_one_letter_code
_entity_poly.pdbx_strand_id
1 'polypeptide(L)'
;MSDASKQIMAQKSAKIAAGAVVCVESEIRGDVTIGARTVVHPKARIIAEAGPIIVGEGNLIEEQVLIINSYPENILPDTEGAEPKTMTIGTNNVFEVGCVSQALKIGDNNVIESKADLGRNVILTNGCIMGACCHINTCEVVPENTVVYGSDCIRRVHSEKPQPQTQQLDFLMKILPNYHHLKKTAKGSSTPVRN
;
A
#
# COMPACT_ATOMS: atom_id res chain seq x y z
N MET A 1 41.20 9.76 -7.69
CA MET A 1 40.34 10.14 -6.55
C MET A 1 39.25 11.01 -7.15
N SER A 2 37.95 10.73 -7.14
CA SER A 2 37.12 9.68 -6.57
C SER A 2 35.69 10.15 -6.88
N ASP A 3 35.07 9.72 -7.99
CA ASP A 3 33.64 10.01 -8.23
C ASP A 3 33.04 9.11 -9.35
N ALA A 4 33.35 7.81 -9.30
CA ALA A 4 32.77 6.81 -10.19
C ALA A 4 32.10 5.67 -9.40
N SER A 5 31.47 6.00 -8.25
CA SER A 5 30.89 4.99 -7.36
C SER A 5 29.55 5.39 -6.74
N LYS A 6 28.79 6.31 -7.36
CA LYS A 6 27.34 6.33 -7.15
C LYS A 6 26.72 5.34 -8.11
N GLN A 7 26.70 4.09 -7.62
CA GLN A 7 25.89 2.98 -8.09
C GLN A 7 24.68 3.45 -8.88
N ILE A 8 24.57 2.85 -10.06
CA ILE A 8 23.38 2.61 -10.84
C ILE A 8 22.32 2.00 -9.89
N MET A 9 21.66 2.80 -9.08
CA MET A 9 20.36 2.44 -8.55
C MET A 9 19.42 2.66 -9.71
N ALA A 10 19.05 1.58 -10.37
CA ALA A 10 18.01 1.55 -11.38
C ALA A 10 16.91 2.55 -10.99
N GLN A 11 16.64 3.54 -11.85
CA GLN A 11 15.47 4.40 -11.72
C GLN A 11 14.23 3.49 -11.79
N LYS A 12 13.88 2.87 -10.67
CA LYS A 12 12.66 2.10 -10.56
C LYS A 12 11.53 3.15 -10.51
N SER A 13 10.75 3.19 -11.59
CA SER A 13 9.73 4.20 -11.84
C SER A 13 8.45 3.88 -11.09
N ALA A 14 7.90 4.82 -10.32
CA ALA A 14 6.54 4.71 -9.84
C ALA A 14 5.55 4.93 -11.00
N LYS A 15 4.74 3.91 -11.32
CA LYS A 15 3.66 3.97 -12.32
C LYS A 15 2.37 4.39 -11.64
N ILE A 16 1.94 5.63 -11.86
CA ILE A 16 0.74 6.18 -11.24
C ILE A 16 -0.38 6.23 -12.28
N ALA A 17 -1.48 5.52 -12.03
CA ALA A 17 -2.63 5.52 -12.92
C ALA A 17 -3.37 6.87 -12.92
N ALA A 18 -4.09 7.14 -14.02
CA ALA A 18 -4.91 8.34 -14.15
C ALA A 18 -5.99 8.39 -13.05
N GLY A 19 -6.10 9.52 -12.35
CA GLY A 19 -7.05 9.71 -11.25
C GLY A 19 -6.55 9.25 -9.88
N ALA A 20 -5.32 8.71 -9.78
CA ALA A 20 -4.66 8.55 -8.50
C ALA A 20 -4.11 9.90 -7.98
N VAL A 21 -4.14 10.05 -6.66
CA VAL A 21 -3.86 11.26 -5.90
C VAL A 21 -2.65 10.94 -5.02
N VAL A 22 -1.47 11.39 -5.42
CA VAL A 22 -0.22 11.08 -4.68
C VAL A 22 0.39 12.38 -4.20
N CYS A 23 0.57 12.57 -2.88
CA CYS A 23 1.17 13.77 -2.33
C CYS A 23 2.67 13.86 -2.66
N VAL A 24 3.20 15.08 -2.83
CA VAL A 24 4.61 15.30 -3.20
C VAL A 24 5.56 14.81 -2.11
N GLU A 25 5.16 14.97 -0.85
CA GLU A 25 5.91 14.55 0.35
C GLU A 25 5.88 13.04 0.60
N SER A 26 5.21 12.25 -0.25
CA SER A 26 5.27 10.79 -0.17
C SER A 26 6.58 10.27 -0.75
N GLU A 27 7.18 9.33 -0.01
CA GLU A 27 8.39 8.64 -0.41
C GLU A 27 8.01 7.33 -1.11
N ILE A 28 8.25 7.26 -2.41
CA ILE A 28 8.03 6.06 -3.20
C ILE A 28 9.38 5.64 -3.77
N ARG A 29 9.86 4.46 -3.36
CA ARG A 29 11.12 3.88 -3.82
C ARG A 29 10.83 2.55 -4.48
N GLY A 30 11.43 2.30 -5.64
CA GLY A 30 11.33 1.01 -6.29
C GLY A 30 10.23 0.94 -7.36
N ASP A 31 9.93 -0.28 -7.83
CA ASP A 31 8.94 -0.49 -8.89
C ASP A 31 7.57 -0.59 -8.23
N VAL A 32 6.84 0.51 -8.26
CA VAL A 32 5.55 0.64 -7.58
C VAL A 32 4.51 1.03 -8.61
N THR A 33 3.46 0.23 -8.71
CA THR A 33 2.29 0.53 -9.54
C THR A 33 1.13 0.96 -8.64
N ILE A 34 0.56 2.13 -8.90
CA ILE A 34 -0.56 2.69 -8.13
C ILE A 34 -1.78 2.73 -9.04
N GLY A 35 -2.82 1.99 -8.67
CA GLY A 35 -4.09 1.93 -9.38
C GLY A 35 -4.87 3.25 -9.35
N ALA A 36 -5.85 3.37 -10.24
CA ALA A 36 -6.67 4.57 -10.36
C ALA A 36 -7.45 4.82 -9.06
N ARG A 37 -7.77 6.09 -8.79
CA ARG A 37 -8.53 6.52 -7.60
C ARG A 37 -7.84 6.22 -6.26
N THR A 38 -6.61 5.73 -6.26
CA THR A 38 -5.83 5.54 -5.05
C THR A 38 -5.29 6.86 -4.54
N VAL A 39 -5.33 7.04 -3.22
CA VAL A 39 -4.94 8.23 -2.50
C VAL A 39 -3.73 7.91 -1.64
N VAL A 40 -2.69 8.75 -1.71
CA VAL A 40 -1.48 8.66 -0.87
C VAL A 40 -1.24 10.00 -0.20
N HIS A 41 -1.32 10.00 1.12
CA HIS A 41 -1.09 11.16 2.00
C HIS A 41 0.39 11.57 2.08
N PRO A 42 0.69 12.79 2.58
CA PRO A 42 2.07 13.21 2.82
C PRO A 42 2.78 12.30 3.84
N LYS A 43 4.10 12.19 3.74
CA LYS A 43 4.97 11.34 4.58
C LYS A 43 4.67 9.83 4.55
N ALA A 44 3.76 9.36 3.71
CA ALA A 44 3.62 7.93 3.42
C ALA A 44 4.89 7.41 2.73
N ARG A 45 5.31 6.20 3.07
CA ARG A 45 6.54 5.55 2.58
C ARG A 45 6.19 4.21 1.94
N ILE A 46 6.45 4.08 0.64
CA ILE A 46 6.23 2.86 -0.13
C ILE A 46 7.58 2.42 -0.71
N ILE A 47 8.11 1.31 -0.23
CA ILE A 47 9.49 0.87 -0.49
C ILE A 47 9.48 -0.53 -1.12
N ALA A 48 9.74 -0.59 -2.42
CA ALA A 48 9.85 -1.81 -3.23
C ALA A 48 11.34 -2.19 -3.45
N GLU A 49 11.91 -2.89 -2.46
CA GLU A 49 13.30 -3.37 -2.50
C GLU A 49 13.40 -4.78 -3.10
N ALA A 50 12.65 -5.74 -2.55
CA ALA A 50 12.70 -7.16 -2.91
C ALA A 50 11.94 -7.55 -4.17
N GLY A 51 10.91 -6.79 -4.53
CA GLY A 51 10.06 -7.05 -5.67
C GLY A 51 9.12 -5.87 -5.92
N PRO A 52 8.43 -5.86 -7.06
CA PRO A 52 7.48 -4.80 -7.37
C PRO A 52 6.32 -4.78 -6.36
N ILE A 53 5.79 -3.60 -6.08
CA ILE A 53 4.57 -3.40 -5.29
C ILE A 53 3.45 -2.98 -6.25
N ILE A 54 2.37 -3.76 -6.29
CA ILE A 54 1.21 -3.47 -7.11
C ILE A 54 0.07 -3.08 -6.17
N VAL A 55 -0.31 -1.82 -6.19
CA VAL A 55 -1.45 -1.27 -5.47
C VAL A 55 -2.63 -1.18 -6.42
N GLY A 56 -3.73 -1.82 -6.06
CA GLY A 56 -4.98 -1.79 -6.81
C GLY A 56 -5.65 -0.41 -6.79
N GLU A 57 -6.91 -0.39 -7.20
CA GLU A 57 -7.68 0.84 -7.33
C GLU A 57 -8.37 1.26 -6.03
N GLY A 58 -8.63 2.56 -5.88
CA GLY A 58 -9.42 3.09 -4.78
C GLY A 58 -8.83 2.79 -3.40
N ASN A 59 -7.52 2.61 -3.27
CA ASN A 59 -6.91 2.42 -1.96
C ASN A 59 -6.70 3.78 -1.28
N LEU A 60 -6.77 3.82 0.05
CA LEU A 60 -6.43 4.98 0.85
C LEU A 60 -5.18 4.67 1.67
N ILE A 61 -4.13 5.44 1.46
CA ILE A 61 -2.87 5.35 2.20
C ILE A 61 -2.68 6.66 2.96
N GLU A 62 -2.83 6.61 4.28
CA GLU A 62 -2.74 7.78 5.15
C GLU A 62 -1.28 8.16 5.50
N GLU A 63 -1.13 9.21 6.32
CA GLU A 63 0.16 9.76 6.73
C GLU A 63 0.95 8.73 7.56
N GLN A 64 2.28 8.77 7.48
CA GLN A 64 3.19 7.90 8.25
C GLN A 64 3.04 6.39 7.98
N VAL A 65 2.20 5.99 7.03
CA VAL A 65 2.10 4.60 6.59
C VAL A 65 3.42 4.14 5.99
N LEU A 66 3.88 2.96 6.38
CA LEU A 66 5.06 2.31 5.84
C LEU A 66 4.68 0.99 5.16
N ILE A 67 4.69 0.98 3.83
CA ILE A 67 4.55 -0.25 3.03
C ILE A 67 5.95 -0.63 2.56
N ILE A 68 6.45 -1.79 2.99
CA ILE A 68 7.80 -2.23 2.66
C ILE A 68 7.79 -3.68 2.18
N ASN A 69 8.34 -3.88 0.98
CA ASN A 69 8.71 -5.17 0.46
C ASN A 69 10.24 -5.28 0.45
N SER A 70 10.83 -5.64 1.59
CA SER A 70 12.28 -5.85 1.77
C SER A 70 12.67 -7.31 1.56
N TYR A 71 13.95 -7.66 1.45
CA TYR A 71 14.40 -9.07 1.47
C TYR A 71 14.42 -9.58 2.92
N PRO A 72 14.20 -10.89 3.19
CA PRO A 72 14.30 -11.38 4.56
C PRO A 72 15.78 -11.30 4.98
N GLU A 73 16.05 -10.81 6.19
CA GLU A 73 17.41 -10.62 6.75
C GLU A 73 18.30 -11.88 6.71
N ASN A 74 17.71 -13.07 6.50
CA ASN A 74 18.40 -14.37 6.51
C ASN A 74 18.72 -14.95 5.13
N ILE A 75 18.56 -14.22 4.02
CA ILE A 75 18.94 -14.72 2.69
C ILE A 75 19.87 -13.71 2.02
N LEU A 76 21.16 -14.07 2.01
CA LEU A 76 22.19 -13.43 1.20
C LEU A 76 21.75 -13.41 -0.28
N PRO A 77 22.13 -12.38 -1.06
CA PRO A 77 21.75 -12.23 -2.47
C PRO A 77 22.28 -13.34 -3.40
N ASP A 78 23.08 -14.29 -2.89
CA ASP A 78 23.79 -15.32 -3.65
C ASP A 78 23.16 -16.72 -3.58
N THR A 79 21.92 -16.86 -3.09
CA THR A 79 21.20 -18.14 -3.14
C THR A 79 20.19 -18.11 -4.29
N GLU A 80 20.59 -18.69 -5.42
CA GLU A 80 19.80 -19.08 -6.60
C GLU A 80 18.39 -19.61 -6.21
N GLY A 81 17.39 -18.73 -6.09
CA GLY A 81 16.02 -19.13 -5.75
C GLY A 81 15.14 -18.10 -5.05
N ALA A 82 15.66 -16.92 -4.68
CA ALA A 82 14.81 -15.84 -4.17
C ALA A 82 14.02 -15.20 -5.34
N GLU A 83 12.94 -15.85 -5.78
CA GLU A 83 12.00 -15.24 -6.72
C GLU A 83 11.55 -13.88 -6.15
N PRO A 84 11.65 -12.79 -6.92
CA PRO A 84 11.19 -11.48 -6.49
C PRO A 84 9.70 -11.58 -6.17
N LYS A 85 9.38 -11.65 -4.88
CA LYS A 85 8.01 -11.87 -4.45
C LYS A 85 7.27 -10.55 -4.56
N THR A 86 6.49 -10.42 -5.61
CA THR A 86 5.61 -9.28 -5.85
C THR A 86 4.66 -9.13 -4.68
N MET A 87 4.60 -7.91 -4.14
CA MET A 87 3.60 -7.54 -3.16
C MET A 87 2.36 -7.03 -3.90
N THR A 88 1.21 -7.64 -3.66
CA THR A 88 -0.05 -7.25 -4.30
C THR A 88 -1.03 -6.77 -3.25
N ILE A 89 -1.54 -5.56 -3.45
CA ILE A 89 -2.60 -4.95 -2.67
C ILE A 89 -3.82 -4.83 -3.58
N GLY A 90 -4.96 -5.35 -3.13
CA GLY A 90 -6.21 -5.32 -3.88
C GLY A 90 -6.84 -3.93 -3.96
N THR A 91 -8.15 -3.89 -4.05
CA THR A 91 -8.97 -2.70 -4.31
C THR A 91 -9.68 -2.25 -3.03
N ASN A 92 -9.86 -0.94 -2.87
CA ASN A 92 -10.62 -0.35 -1.74
C ASN A 92 -10.07 -0.69 -0.35
N ASN A 93 -8.75 -0.87 -0.20
CA ASN A 93 -8.15 -1.02 1.12
C ASN A 93 -7.86 0.33 1.76
N VAL A 94 -7.98 0.40 3.08
CA VAL A 94 -7.69 1.58 3.89
C VAL A 94 -6.50 1.27 4.79
N PHE A 95 -5.46 2.10 4.70
CA PHE A 95 -4.30 2.08 5.58
C PHE A 95 -4.31 3.39 6.38
N GLU A 96 -4.67 3.28 7.66
CA GLU A 96 -4.70 4.41 8.58
C GLU A 96 -3.29 4.85 9.04
N VAL A 97 -3.24 5.97 9.75
CA VAL A 97 -2.01 6.63 10.17
C VAL A 97 -1.04 5.70 10.91
N GLY A 98 0.20 5.68 10.41
CA GLY A 98 1.31 5.01 11.09
C GLY A 98 1.25 3.48 11.08
N CYS A 99 0.43 2.85 10.24
CA CYS A 99 0.47 1.40 10.08
C CYS A 99 1.73 0.95 9.31
N VAL A 100 2.22 -0.23 9.62
CA VAL A 100 3.33 -0.87 8.89
C VAL A 100 2.81 -2.12 8.20
N SER A 101 2.96 -2.18 6.88
CA SER A 101 2.58 -3.34 6.09
C SER A 101 3.78 -3.95 5.37
N GLN A 102 4.09 -5.18 5.76
CA GLN A 102 5.05 -6.05 5.06
C GLN A 102 4.35 -7.21 4.34
N ALA A 103 3.02 -7.30 4.45
CA ALA A 103 2.22 -8.39 3.91
C ALA A 103 2.37 -8.48 2.38
N LEU A 104 2.73 -9.67 1.89
CA LEU A 104 2.96 -9.89 0.47
C LEU A 104 1.68 -9.92 -0.36
N LYS A 105 0.55 -10.22 0.27
CA LYS A 105 -0.74 -10.28 -0.42
C LYS A 105 -1.83 -9.72 0.48
N ILE A 106 -2.49 -8.68 0.00
CA ILE A 106 -3.65 -8.05 0.62
C ILE A 106 -4.78 -8.09 -0.42
N GLY A 107 -5.93 -8.65 -0.06
CA GLY A 107 -7.11 -8.70 -0.92
C GLY A 107 -7.85 -7.37 -0.99
N ASP A 108 -9.17 -7.44 -1.11
CA ASP A 108 -10.05 -6.29 -1.35
C ASP A 108 -10.85 -5.89 -0.11
N ASN A 109 -11.14 -4.59 0.01
CA ASN A 109 -11.96 -3.99 1.07
C ASN A 109 -11.45 -4.28 2.50
N ASN A 110 -10.13 -4.31 2.70
CA ASN A 110 -9.55 -4.46 4.03
C ASN A 110 -9.33 -3.10 4.69
N VAL A 111 -9.43 -3.07 6.01
CA VAL A 111 -9.11 -1.88 6.82
C VAL A 111 -7.95 -2.22 7.72
N ILE A 112 -6.90 -1.41 7.67
CA ILE A 112 -5.75 -1.49 8.56
C ILE A 112 -5.74 -0.23 9.40
N GLU A 113 -6.13 -0.41 10.66
CA GLU A 113 -6.21 0.68 11.62
C GLU A 113 -4.83 1.18 12.05
N SER A 114 -4.85 2.32 12.73
CA SER A 114 -3.68 3.06 13.15
C SER A 114 -2.69 2.20 13.96
N LYS A 115 -1.40 2.32 13.63
CA LYS A 115 -0.29 1.58 14.29
C LYS A 115 -0.41 0.05 14.25
N ALA A 116 -1.19 -0.51 13.33
CA ALA A 116 -1.18 -1.95 13.10
C ALA A 116 0.10 -2.35 12.35
N ASP A 117 0.69 -3.48 12.75
CA ASP A 117 1.87 -4.06 12.14
C ASP A 117 1.52 -5.40 11.49
N LEU A 118 1.73 -5.48 10.17
CA LEU A 118 1.53 -6.69 9.38
C LEU A 118 2.88 -7.27 8.98
N GLY A 119 3.12 -8.49 9.43
CA GLY A 119 4.32 -9.26 9.13
C GLY A 119 4.37 -9.73 7.68
N ARG A 120 5.59 -10.02 7.23
CA ARG A 120 5.91 -10.38 5.85
C ARG A 120 5.08 -11.54 5.30
N ASN A 121 4.93 -12.59 6.11
CA ASN A 121 4.32 -13.84 5.70
C ASN A 121 2.79 -13.85 5.88
N VAL A 122 2.20 -12.72 6.25
CA VAL A 122 0.75 -12.57 6.38
C VAL A 122 0.13 -12.40 5.00
N ILE A 123 -0.93 -13.16 4.75
CA ILE A 123 -1.81 -13.02 3.60
C ILE A 123 -3.15 -12.55 4.13
N LEU A 124 -3.50 -11.30 3.84
CA LEU A 124 -4.83 -10.75 4.09
C LEU A 124 -5.73 -11.11 2.91
N THR A 125 -6.88 -11.70 3.21
CA THR A 125 -7.89 -12.01 2.20
C THR A 125 -8.79 -10.78 1.98
N ASN A 126 -10.12 -10.94 1.98
CA ASN A 126 -11.07 -9.90 1.64
C ASN A 126 -11.92 -9.53 2.86
N GLY A 127 -12.21 -8.24 3.02
CA GLY A 127 -13.07 -7.75 4.11
C GLY A 127 -12.47 -7.98 5.51
N CYS A 128 -11.15 -8.02 5.65
CA CYS A 128 -10.51 -8.14 6.95
C CYS A 128 -10.37 -6.75 7.59
N ILE A 129 -10.56 -6.68 8.90
CA ILE A 129 -10.29 -5.47 9.68
C ILE A 129 -9.16 -5.79 10.67
N MET A 130 -8.12 -4.98 10.59
CA MET A 130 -6.94 -5.05 11.43
C MET A 130 -7.00 -3.93 12.45
N GLY A 131 -7.24 -4.30 13.71
CA GLY A 131 -7.43 -3.36 14.81
C GLY A 131 -6.18 -2.56 15.14
N ALA A 132 -6.39 -1.41 15.78
CA ALA A 132 -5.33 -0.49 16.15
C ALA A 132 -4.32 -1.15 17.10
N CYS A 133 -3.03 -0.89 16.88
CA CYS A 133 -1.92 -1.49 17.64
C CYS A 133 -1.88 -3.04 17.60
N CYS A 134 -2.57 -3.71 16.67
CA CYS A 134 -2.45 -5.15 16.49
C CYS A 134 -1.16 -5.49 15.72
N HIS A 135 -0.46 -6.55 16.14
CA HIS A 135 0.77 -6.99 15.51
C HIS A 135 0.59 -8.44 15.02
N ILE A 136 0.46 -8.64 13.71
CA ILE A 136 0.38 -9.98 13.13
C ILE A 136 1.75 -10.36 12.56
N ASN A 137 2.50 -11.18 13.30
CA ASN A 137 3.76 -11.74 12.81
C ASN A 137 3.66 -13.23 12.46
N THR A 138 2.47 -13.82 12.55
CA THR A 138 2.25 -15.23 12.22
C THR A 138 2.29 -15.45 10.72
N CYS A 139 2.84 -16.59 10.27
CA CYS A 139 2.86 -17.03 8.86
C CYS A 139 1.47 -17.51 8.42
N GLU A 140 0.58 -16.53 8.45
CA GLU A 140 -0.88 -16.55 8.46
C GLU A 140 -1.63 -16.34 7.14
N VAL A 141 -2.63 -17.16 6.80
CA VAL A 141 -3.70 -16.67 5.92
C VAL A 141 -4.86 -16.21 6.79
N VAL A 142 -5.11 -14.90 6.83
CA VAL A 142 -6.26 -14.33 7.55
C VAL A 142 -7.51 -14.64 6.73
N PRO A 143 -8.49 -15.39 7.26
CA PRO A 143 -9.69 -15.74 6.50
C PRO A 143 -10.58 -14.53 6.25
N GLU A 144 -11.43 -14.62 5.22
CA GLU A 144 -12.29 -13.50 4.82
C GLU A 144 -13.24 -13.09 5.94
N ASN A 145 -13.57 -11.79 6.01
CA ASN A 145 -14.47 -11.21 7.04
C ASN A 145 -13.96 -11.41 8.48
N THR A 146 -12.64 -11.53 8.67
CA THR A 146 -12.05 -11.61 10.00
C THR A 146 -11.71 -10.23 10.53
N VAL A 147 -12.15 -9.96 11.75
CA VAL A 147 -11.74 -8.79 12.52
C VAL A 147 -10.72 -9.25 13.56
N VAL A 148 -9.51 -8.72 13.48
CA VAL A 148 -8.46 -8.93 14.47
C VAL A 148 -8.41 -7.69 15.35
N TYR A 149 -8.61 -7.85 16.66
CA TYR A 149 -8.66 -6.72 17.59
C TYR A 149 -8.04 -7.09 18.94
N GLY A 150 -7.70 -6.06 19.70
CA GLY A 150 -7.12 -6.18 21.02
C GLY A 150 -5.63 -6.51 21.01
N SER A 151 -5.00 -6.29 22.16
CA SER A 151 -3.58 -6.54 22.41
C SER A 151 -3.20 -8.00 22.17
N ASP A 152 -4.13 -8.92 22.48
CA ASP A 152 -3.96 -10.37 22.34
C ASP A 152 -4.23 -10.85 20.89
N CYS A 153 -4.42 -9.94 19.93
CA CYS A 153 -4.74 -10.24 18.53
C CYS A 153 -5.92 -11.23 18.40
N ILE A 154 -6.94 -11.02 19.23
CA ILE A 154 -8.14 -11.87 19.28
C ILE A 154 -8.86 -11.73 17.95
N ARG A 155 -9.23 -12.87 17.39
CA ARG A 155 -9.93 -12.93 16.10
C ARG A 155 -11.39 -13.19 16.33
N ARG A 156 -12.22 -12.37 15.69
CA ARG A 156 -13.63 -12.64 15.57
C ARG A 156 -13.97 -12.74 14.10
N VAL A 157 -14.48 -13.89 13.71
CA VAL A 157 -15.12 -14.06 12.41
C VAL A 157 -16.41 -13.26 12.46
N HIS A 158 -16.48 -12.20 11.66
CA HIS A 158 -17.70 -11.42 11.52
C HIS A 158 -18.63 -12.17 10.55
N SER A 159 -19.90 -12.31 10.91
CA SER A 159 -20.90 -12.95 10.06
C SER A 159 -21.41 -12.02 8.96
N GLU A 160 -21.27 -10.71 9.16
CA GLU A 160 -21.60 -9.69 8.16
C GLU A 160 -20.33 -9.21 7.44
N LYS A 161 -20.46 -8.90 6.15
CA LYS A 161 -19.35 -8.26 5.43
C LYS A 161 -19.13 -6.88 6.03
N PRO A 162 -17.88 -6.42 6.24
CA PRO A 162 -17.65 -5.01 6.53
C PRO A 162 -18.37 -4.18 5.47
N GLN A 163 -19.12 -3.18 5.91
CA GLN A 163 -19.65 -2.17 5.00
C GLN A 163 -18.47 -1.61 4.21
N PRO A 164 -18.47 -1.68 2.87
CA PRO A 164 -17.39 -1.11 2.10
C PRO A 164 -17.30 0.39 2.40
N GLN A 165 -16.12 0.90 2.77
CA GLN A 165 -15.92 2.33 3.07
C GLN A 165 -15.96 3.23 1.82
N THR A 166 -16.72 2.86 0.79
CA THR A 166 -16.88 3.61 -0.46
C THR A 166 -17.30 5.05 -0.21
N GLN A 167 -18.13 5.31 0.80
CA GLN A 167 -18.54 6.67 1.19
C GLN A 167 -17.39 7.50 1.79
N GLN A 168 -16.51 6.91 2.59
CA GLN A 168 -15.32 7.60 3.10
C GLN A 168 -14.35 7.87 1.96
N LEU A 169 -14.16 6.89 1.06
CA LEU A 169 -13.33 7.06 -0.13
C LEU A 169 -13.82 8.23 -0.99
N ASP A 170 -15.12 8.26 -1.32
CA ASP A 170 -15.72 9.31 -2.14
C ASP A 170 -15.62 10.70 -1.49
N PHE A 171 -15.67 10.76 -0.15
CA PHE A 171 -15.46 11.99 0.59
C PHE A 171 -14.01 12.47 0.50
N LEU A 172 -13.04 11.60 0.78
CA LEU A 172 -11.61 11.89 0.71
C LEU A 172 -11.17 12.29 -0.70
N MET A 173 -11.68 11.62 -1.73
CA MET A 173 -11.40 11.96 -3.13
C MET A 173 -11.89 13.37 -3.53
N LYS A 174 -12.95 13.89 -2.90
CA LYS A 174 -13.48 15.24 -3.16
C LYS A 174 -12.74 16.33 -2.40
N ILE A 175 -12.22 16.01 -1.22
CA ILE A 175 -11.60 17.01 -0.33
C ILE A 175 -10.10 17.13 -0.59
N LEU A 176 -9.39 16.05 -0.86
CA LEU A 176 -7.93 16.07 -1.02
C LEU A 176 -7.41 16.95 -2.16
N PRO A 177 -8.06 17.01 -3.35
CA PRO A 177 -7.68 17.95 -4.40
C PRO A 177 -7.85 19.43 -4.00
N ASN A 178 -8.71 19.72 -3.02
CA ASN A 178 -8.98 21.07 -2.54
C ASN A 178 -8.01 21.53 -1.44
N TYR A 179 -7.36 20.61 -0.73
CA TYR A 179 -6.51 20.95 0.42
C TYR A 179 -5.00 20.73 0.18
N HIS A 180 -4.59 19.87 -0.76
CA HIS A 180 -3.17 19.49 -0.92
C HIS A 180 -2.66 19.59 -2.36
N HIS A 181 -1.38 19.96 -2.50
CA HIS A 181 -0.68 19.93 -3.78
C HIS A 181 -0.32 18.49 -4.17
N LEU A 182 -1.01 17.96 -5.18
CA LEU A 182 -0.82 16.61 -5.68
C LEU A 182 0.35 16.52 -6.66
N LYS A 183 1.11 15.41 -6.64
CA LYS A 183 1.99 15.05 -7.75
C LYS A 183 1.14 14.97 -9.00
N LYS A 184 1.49 15.78 -10.00
CA LYS A 184 0.81 15.75 -11.29
C LYS A 184 0.98 14.35 -11.88
N THR A 185 -0.13 13.65 -12.07
CA THR A 185 -0.20 12.61 -13.10
C THR A 185 0.21 13.28 -14.41
N ALA A 186 1.07 12.64 -15.19
CA ALA A 186 1.41 13.11 -16.53
C ALA A 186 0.13 13.08 -17.39
N LYS A 187 -0.65 14.17 -17.34
CA LYS A 187 -1.80 14.37 -18.21
C LYS A 187 -1.26 14.59 -19.62
N GLY A 188 -1.47 13.61 -20.49
CA GLY A 188 -1.63 13.89 -21.91
C GLY A 188 -2.77 14.90 -22.04
N SER A 189 -2.44 16.10 -22.50
CA SER A 189 -3.38 17.14 -22.86
C SER A 189 -4.13 16.72 -24.12
N SER A 190 -5.26 16.02 -23.98
CA SER A 190 -6.21 15.89 -25.09
C SER A 190 -7.06 17.17 -25.15
N THR A 191 -6.57 18.17 -25.89
CA THR A 191 -7.40 19.27 -26.38
C THR A 191 -8.53 18.70 -27.24
N PRO A 192 -9.81 19.03 -27.00
CA PRO A 192 -10.86 18.67 -27.93
C PRO A 192 -10.71 19.53 -29.19
N VAL A 193 -10.51 18.88 -30.33
CA VAL A 193 -10.55 19.53 -31.64
C VAL A 193 -12.01 19.88 -31.91
N ARG A 194 -12.31 21.18 -31.95
CA ARG A 194 -13.60 21.71 -32.43
C ARG A 194 -13.58 21.62 -33.96
N ASN A 195 -14.48 20.83 -34.52
CA ASN A 195 -14.96 20.99 -35.90
C ASN A 195 -16.23 21.84 -35.89
#